data_AF-A0A4Y1PYN9-F1
#
_entry.id   AF-A0A4Y1PYN9-F1
#
_cell.length_a   1.000
_cell.length_b   1.000
_cell.length_c   1.000
_cell.angle_alpha   90.00
_cell.angle_beta   90.00
_cell.angle_gamma   90.00
#
_symmetry.space_group_name_H-M   'P 1'
#
loop_
_entity.id
_entity.type
_entity.pdbx_description
1 polymer ?
#
loop_
_entity_poly.entity_id
_entity_poly.type
_entity_poly.pdbx_seq_one_letter_code
_entity_poly.pdbx_strand_id
1 'polypeptide(L)'
;CSKTVAEDGEVTSIVMELNLDGDFRKTKKKITWLTIPTDAHPVTEITLLDYDYLITKKKLEEDDDVKDFVSSITEFRQEALADANVTTLKAGDII
;
A
#
# COMPACT_ATOMS: atom_id res chain seq x y z
N CYS A 1 -3.14 24.24 -0.01
CA CYS A 1 -2.37 23.03 0.33
C CYS A 1 -0.98 23.46 0.77
N SER A 2 -0.62 23.20 2.02
CA SER A 2 0.71 23.47 2.59
C SER A 2 1.31 22.17 3.13
N LYS A 3 2.65 22.09 3.17
CA LYS A 3 3.38 20.94 3.74
C LYS A 3 4.34 21.43 4.81
N THR A 4 4.53 20.63 5.86
CA THR A 4 5.55 20.82 6.89
C THR A 4 6.70 19.86 6.61
N VAL A 5 7.93 20.35 6.73
CA VAL A 5 9.15 19.59 6.42
C VAL A 5 10.09 19.67 7.62
N ALA A 6 10.67 18.54 8.02
CA ALA A 6 11.67 18.45 9.07
C ALA A 6 13.04 18.97 8.59
N GLU A 7 14.00 19.11 9.51
CA GLU A 7 15.33 19.67 9.23
C GLU A 7 16.15 18.80 8.25
N ASP A 8 15.86 17.51 8.17
CA ASP A 8 16.47 16.54 7.24
C ASP A 8 15.82 16.53 5.86
N GLY A 9 14.76 17.32 5.65
CA GLY A 9 14.02 17.37 4.40
C GLY A 9 12.84 16.39 4.31
N GLU A 10 12.55 15.61 5.36
CA GLU A 10 11.41 14.70 5.39
C GLU A 10 10.08 15.47 5.55
N VAL A 11 9.06 15.10 4.77
CA VAL A 11 7.72 15.72 4.86
C VAL A 11 6.94 15.07 6.00
N THR A 12 6.62 15.83 7.04
CA THR A 12 5.96 15.30 8.25
C THR A 12 4.45 15.52 8.26
N SER A 13 3.94 16.51 7.53
CA SER A 13 2.50 16.75 7.44
C SER A 13 2.10 17.53 6.18
N ILE A 14 0.86 17.35 5.77
CA ILE A 14 0.24 18.06 4.65
C ILE A 14 -1.13 18.57 5.11
N VAL A 15 -1.38 19.85 4.91
CA VAL A 15 -2.68 20.48 5.19
C VAL A 15 -3.38 20.78 3.87
N MET A 16 -4.59 20.25 3.73
CA MET A 16 -5.43 20.38 2.55
C MET A 16 -6.77 21.02 2.92
N GLU A 17 -7.39 21.70 1.97
CA GLU A 17 -8.71 22.30 2.12
C GLU A 17 -9.72 21.56 1.25
N LEU A 18 -10.90 21.31 1.80
CA LEU A 18 -11.99 20.66 1.11
C LEU A 18 -12.68 21.66 0.17
N ASN A 19 -12.72 21.36 -1.13
CA ASN A 19 -13.41 22.15 -2.13
C ASN A 19 -14.63 21.39 -2.67
N LEU A 20 -15.81 21.64 -2.08
CA LEU A 20 -17.07 20.99 -2.49
C LEU A 20 -17.64 21.54 -3.80
N ASP A 21 -17.33 22.80 -4.15
CA ASP A 21 -17.79 23.44 -5.39
C ASP A 21 -16.91 23.09 -6.61
N GLY A 22 -15.86 22.28 -6.41
CA GLY A 22 -14.91 21.89 -7.44
C GLY A 22 -15.45 20.85 -8.41
N ASP A 23 -15.06 20.95 -9.68
CA ASP A 23 -15.36 19.94 -10.71
C ASP A 23 -14.45 18.72 -10.55
N PHE A 24 -15.00 17.61 -10.03
CA PHE A 24 -14.29 16.36 -9.80
C PHE A 24 -13.66 15.75 -11.06
N ARG A 25 -14.15 16.08 -12.27
CA ARG A 25 -13.60 15.56 -13.54
C ARG A 25 -12.25 16.18 -13.86
N LYS A 26 -11.97 17.38 -13.34
CA LYS A 26 -10.69 18.07 -13.52
C LYS A 26 -9.62 17.60 -12.52
N THR A 27 -10.03 16.84 -11.51
CA THR A 27 -9.12 16.29 -10.49
C THR A 27 -8.30 15.14 -11.08
N LYS A 28 -7.03 15.43 -11.40
CA LYS A 28 -6.10 14.47 -12.01
C LYS A 28 -5.51 13.45 -11.03
N LYS A 29 -5.37 13.83 -9.76
CA LYS A 29 -4.73 13.01 -8.72
C LYS A 29 -5.78 12.53 -7.75
N LYS A 30 -5.87 11.22 -7.56
CA LYS A 30 -6.73 10.58 -6.57
C LYS A 30 -5.82 9.87 -5.57
N ILE A 31 -6.15 10.00 -4.30
CA ILE A 31 -5.41 9.41 -3.20
C ILE A 31 -6.38 8.60 -2.34
N THR A 32 -5.88 7.56 -1.70
CA THR A 32 -6.58 6.81 -0.67
C THR A 32 -6.03 7.25 0.68
N TRP A 33 -6.90 7.43 1.68
CA TRP A 33 -6.49 7.82 3.04
C TRP A 33 -7.33 7.07 4.08
N LEU A 34 -6.77 6.95 5.28
CA LEU A 34 -7.49 6.53 6.47
C LEU A 34 -7.76 7.75 7.36
N THR A 35 -8.85 7.71 8.10
CA THR A 35 -9.13 8.72 9.12
C THR A 35 -8.18 8.57 10.30
N ILE A 36 -8.01 9.64 11.07
CA ILE A 36 -7.34 9.58 12.37
C ILE A 36 -8.12 8.59 13.24
N PRO A 37 -7.45 7.63 13.90
CA PRO A 37 -8.11 6.64 14.75
C PRO A 37 -8.79 7.32 15.94
N THR A 38 -9.98 6.85 16.25
CA THR A 38 -10.76 7.25 17.44
C THR A 38 -11.30 5.99 18.12
N ASP A 39 -11.72 6.08 19.39
CA ASP A 39 -12.32 4.94 20.09
C ASP A 39 -13.54 4.35 19.35
N ALA A 40 -14.29 5.20 18.65
CA ALA A 40 -15.45 4.79 17.84
C ALA A 40 -15.06 4.22 16.46
N HIS A 41 -13.90 4.62 15.92
CA HIS A 41 -13.41 4.21 14.60
C HIS A 41 -11.92 3.89 14.70
N PRO A 42 -11.57 2.69 15.21
CA PRO A 42 -10.18 2.28 15.31
C PRO A 42 -9.60 1.97 13.94
N VAL A 43 -8.28 2.05 13.82
CA VAL A 43 -7.53 1.46 12.70
C VAL A 43 -6.92 0.15 13.18
N THR A 44 -6.71 -0.78 12.26
CA THR A 44 -6.14 -2.10 12.55
C THR A 44 -4.73 -2.17 12.00
N GLU A 45 -3.78 -2.59 12.84
CA GLU A 45 -2.42 -2.91 12.41
C GLU A 45 -2.45 -4.20 11.61
N ILE A 46 -1.90 -4.14 10.39
CA ILE A 46 -1.84 -5.28 9.48
C ILE A 46 -0.43 -5.42 8.91
N THR A 47 -0.11 -6.63 8.46
CA THR A 47 1.06 -6.89 7.63
C THR A 47 0.58 -7.14 6.21
N LEU A 48 0.95 -6.25 5.29
CA LEU A 48 0.78 -6.47 3.87
C LEU A 48 1.88 -7.40 3.38
N LEU A 49 1.47 -8.46 2.69
CA LEU A 49 2.37 -9.39 2.02
C LEU A 49 2.22 -9.18 0.51
N ASP A 50 3.25 -8.62 -0.10
CA ASP A 50 3.35 -8.52 -1.55
C ASP A 50 4.26 -9.63 -2.07
N TYR A 51 3.82 -10.29 -3.14
CA TYR A 51 4.47 -11.47 -3.69
C TYR A 51 4.88 -11.20 -5.14
N ASP A 52 6.18 -11.30 -5.40
CA ASP A 52 6.74 -11.19 -6.74
C ASP A 52 6.92 -12.57 -7.39
N TYR A 53 7.25 -12.58 -8.68
CA TYR A 53 7.51 -13.79 -9.43
C TYR A 53 8.63 -14.62 -8.81
N LEU A 54 8.34 -15.90 -8.60
CA LEU A 54 9.33 -16.86 -8.10
C LEU A 54 10.48 -17.08 -9.07
N ILE A 55 10.24 -16.92 -10.38
CA ILE A 55 11.21 -17.17 -11.45
C ILE A 55 11.31 -15.92 -12.31
N THR A 56 12.54 -15.47 -12.53
CA THR A 56 12.85 -14.26 -13.32
C THR A 56 12.72 -14.49 -14.84
N LYS A 57 12.72 -15.75 -15.29
CA LYS A 57 12.58 -16.17 -16.68
C LYS A 57 11.16 -16.66 -16.99
N LYS A 58 10.54 -16.09 -18.03
CA LYS A 58 9.16 -16.42 -18.45
C LYS A 58 8.97 -17.87 -18.93
N LYS A 59 10.00 -18.48 -19.50
CA LYS A 59 10.03 -19.89 -19.92
C LYS A 59 11.44 -20.43 -19.72
N LEU A 60 11.56 -21.48 -18.92
CA LEU A 60 12.79 -22.24 -18.77
C LEU A 60 12.90 -23.21 -19.96
N GLU A 61 14.08 -23.31 -20.52
CA GLU A 61 14.44 -24.31 -21.53
C GLU A 61 15.05 -25.54 -20.84
N GLU A 62 15.17 -26.66 -21.55
CA GLU A 62 15.55 -27.96 -20.97
C GLU A 62 16.96 -27.97 -20.34
N ASP A 63 17.83 -27.05 -20.75
CA ASP A 63 19.20 -26.91 -20.24
C ASP A 63 19.35 -25.89 -19.10
N ASP A 64 18.27 -25.20 -18.68
CA ASP A 64 18.32 -24.20 -17.60
C ASP A 64 18.14 -24.85 -16.22
N ASP A 65 19.06 -24.60 -15.27
CA ASP A 65 18.84 -24.95 -13.86
C ASP A 65 17.93 -23.92 -13.20
N VAL A 66 16.79 -24.37 -12.69
CA VAL A 66 15.79 -23.55 -11.99
C VAL A 66 16.43 -22.69 -10.90
N LYS A 67 17.45 -23.22 -10.21
CA LYS A 67 18.15 -22.53 -9.12
C LYS A 67 18.79 -21.21 -9.54
N ASP A 68 19.21 -21.11 -10.80
CA ASP A 68 19.87 -19.92 -11.33
C ASP A 68 18.87 -18.80 -11.67
N PHE A 69 17.58 -19.12 -11.76
CA PHE A 69 16.52 -18.19 -12.14
C PHE A 69 15.54 -17.88 -11.01
N VAL A 70 15.74 -18.43 -9.82
CA VAL A 70 14.93 -18.11 -8.63
C VAL A 70 15.16 -16.65 -8.26
N SER A 71 14.08 -15.89 -8.08
CA SER A 71 14.17 -14.52 -7.58
C SER A 71 14.68 -14.52 -6.14
N SER A 72 15.67 -13.66 -5.85
CA SER A 72 16.30 -13.57 -4.52
C SER A 72 15.34 -13.09 -3.43
N ILE A 73 14.32 -12.33 -3.80
CA ILE A 73 13.30 -11.80 -2.89
C ILE A 73 11.96 -11.93 -3.61
N THR A 74 11.07 -12.73 -3.02
CA THR A 74 9.75 -13.03 -3.57
C THR A 74 8.61 -12.65 -2.65
N GLU A 75 8.91 -12.34 -1.38
CA GLU A 75 7.94 -11.92 -0.38
C GLU A 75 8.43 -10.61 0.24
N PHE A 76 7.58 -9.59 0.19
CA PHE A 76 7.80 -8.30 0.80
C PHE A 76 6.76 -8.12 1.90
N ARG A 77 7.26 -7.97 3.14
CA ARG A 77 6.42 -7.70 4.31
C ARG A 77 6.46 -6.23 4.63
N GLN A 78 5.29 -5.60 4.68
CA GLN A 78 5.17 -4.21 5.05
C GLN A 78 4.15 -4.05 6.17
N GLU A 79 4.57 -3.43 7.27
CA GLU A 79 3.66 -3.00 8.32
C GLU A 79 2.80 -1.83 7.81
N ALA A 80 1.50 -1.94 7.99
CA ALA A 80 0.54 -0.94 7.52
C ALA A 80 -0.65 -0.84 8.49
N LEU A 81 -1.43 0.22 8.28
CA LEU A 81 -2.71 0.41 8.94
C LEU A 81 -3.83 0.16 7.93
N ALA A 82 -4.89 -0.48 8.39
CA ALA A 82 -6.12 -0.71 7.64
C ALA A 82 -7.34 -0.21 8.42
N ASP A 83 -8.44 -0.04 7.69
CA ASP A 83 -9.73 0.29 8.28
C ASP A 83 -10.29 -0.86 9.13
N ALA A 84 -11.07 -0.55 10.17
CA ALA A 84 -11.65 -1.55 11.08
C ALA A 84 -12.44 -2.67 10.38
N ASN A 85 -12.98 -2.43 9.18
CA ASN A 85 -13.75 -3.43 8.44
C ASN A 85 -12.94 -4.70 8.13
N VAL A 86 -11.60 -4.60 8.02
CA VAL A 86 -10.76 -5.78 7.72
C VAL A 86 -10.78 -6.82 8.84
N THR A 87 -11.11 -6.43 10.07
CA THR A 87 -11.16 -7.35 11.23
C THR A 87 -12.24 -8.42 11.10
N THR A 88 -13.25 -8.18 10.26
CA THR A 88 -14.39 -9.08 10.07
C THR A 88 -14.20 -10.05 8.90
N LEU A 89 -13.11 -9.91 8.15
CA LEU A 89 -12.82 -10.73 7.00
C LEU A 89 -12.41 -12.14 7.40
N LYS A 90 -12.80 -13.09 6.57
CA LYS A 90 -12.45 -14.50 6.71
C LYS A 90 -11.29 -14.85 5.78
N ALA A 91 -10.56 -15.88 6.14
CA ALA A 91 -9.53 -16.43 5.27
C ALA A 91 -10.14 -16.85 3.93
N GLY A 92 -9.62 -16.29 2.84
CA GLY A 92 -10.11 -16.52 1.48
C GLY A 92 -11.01 -15.42 0.92
N ASP A 93 -11.37 -14.40 1.71
CA ASP A 93 -12.10 -13.23 1.21
C ASP A 93 -11.20 -12.38 0.29
N ILE A 94 -11.78 -11.85 -0.79
CA ILE A 94 -11.10 -11.00 -1.78
C ILE A 94 -11.66 -9.58 -1.66
N ILE A 95 -10.76 -8.60 -1.52
CA ILE A 95 -11.07 -7.17 -1.30
C ILE A 95 -10.66 -6.35 -2.53
#